data_AF-A0A965YCI7-F1
#
_entry.id   AF-A0A965YCI7-F1
#
_cell.length_a   1.000
_cell.length_b   1.000
_cell.length_c   1.000
_cell.angle_alpha   90.00
_cell.angle_beta   90.00
_cell.angle_gamma   90.00
#
_symmetry.space_group_name_H-M   'P 1'
#
loop_
_entity.id
_entity.type
_entity.pdbx_description
1 polymer ?
#
loop_
_entity_poly.entity_id
_entity_poly.type
_entity_poly.pdbx_seq_one_letter_code
_entity_poly.pdbx_strand_id
1 'polypeptide(L)'
;LLALFFDGMVDPAREAMKTDVTTIENRQASFSLIYLGHNIGFAIGPVIAGYLFYTMPSWIFYGNALAGALATCLVMLKVKESKPSKETVEESKGWKTTEKGEEGGLLKALFTRPRLLLFALSVTFFSYAYSQTLFALPLLTTKLFAEQGAPLYGRMMALNGIVVVLFNPIIVSSLRRFHPLANTTLGGLLYAVGFSLFAFAGIPPMFLLLTVVFTLGEIICATNEHFYVANNTPISHRSRFSAILPIIMGTGHAFAPIVGGTIIDGYSMSLLWISTGLAALIGSAGVFLLYLTEKKPQA
;
A
#
# COMPACT_ATOMS: atom_id res chain seq x y z
N LEU A 1 4.95 -15.93 -12.90
CA LEU A 1 3.68 -15.71 -13.64
C LEU A 1 2.52 -16.52 -13.06
N LEU A 2 2.58 -17.86 -13.00
CA LEU A 2 1.48 -18.66 -12.40
C LEU A 2 1.15 -18.25 -10.95
N ALA A 3 2.16 -18.04 -10.09
CA ALA A 3 1.93 -17.59 -8.72
C ALA A 3 1.17 -16.24 -8.64
N LEU A 4 1.53 -15.26 -9.48
CA LEU A 4 0.86 -13.96 -9.54
C LEU A 4 -0.57 -14.08 -10.05
N PHE A 5 -0.81 -14.97 -11.02
CA PHE A 5 -2.16 -15.24 -11.53
C PHE A 5 -3.07 -15.79 -10.43
N PHE A 6 -2.60 -16.80 -9.69
CA PHE A 6 -3.38 -17.38 -8.59
C PHE A 6 -3.54 -16.42 -7.39
N ASP A 7 -2.51 -15.64 -7.04
CA ASP A 7 -2.62 -14.62 -5.97
C ASP A 7 -3.69 -13.59 -6.35
N GLY A 8 -3.67 -13.07 -7.58
CA GLY A 8 -4.69 -12.14 -8.08
C GLY A 8 -6.13 -12.70 -8.12
N MET A 9 -6.30 -14.02 -8.26
CA MET A 9 -7.63 -14.65 -8.15
C MET A 9 -8.16 -14.68 -6.71
N VAL A 10 -7.28 -14.82 -5.72
CA VAL A 10 -7.63 -14.98 -4.30
C VAL A 10 -7.67 -13.63 -3.57
N ASP A 11 -6.90 -12.65 -4.03
CA ASP A 11 -6.77 -11.33 -3.43
C ASP A 11 -8.09 -10.64 -3.10
N PRO A 12 -9.07 -10.55 -4.02
CA PRO A 12 -10.31 -9.84 -3.71
C PRO A 12 -11.12 -10.51 -2.59
N ALA A 13 -11.06 -11.84 -2.49
CA ALA A 13 -11.69 -12.59 -1.41
C ALA A 13 -10.91 -12.41 -0.10
N ARG A 14 -9.58 -12.43 -0.15
CA ARG A 14 -8.68 -12.19 1.00
C ARG A 14 -8.88 -10.81 1.59
N GLU A 15 -8.95 -9.76 0.77
CA GLU A 15 -9.17 -8.38 1.23
C GLU A 15 -10.59 -8.15 1.79
N ALA A 16 -11.61 -8.76 1.16
CA ALA A 16 -12.97 -8.72 1.70
C ALA A 16 -13.06 -9.39 3.07
N MET A 17 -12.47 -10.59 3.21
CA MET A 17 -12.43 -11.35 4.46
C MET A 17 -11.80 -10.54 5.59
N LYS A 18 -10.66 -9.87 5.36
CA LYS A 18 -10.02 -8.99 6.35
C LYS A 18 -10.99 -7.90 6.85
N THR A 19 -11.83 -7.37 5.97
CA THR A 19 -12.83 -6.35 6.32
C THR A 19 -14.03 -6.96 7.05
N ASP A 20 -14.45 -8.15 6.65
CA ASP A 20 -15.61 -8.87 7.21
C ASP A 20 -15.36 -9.35 8.65
N VAL A 21 -14.14 -9.80 8.97
CA VAL A 21 -13.78 -10.31 10.30
C VAL A 21 -13.35 -9.22 11.29
N THR A 22 -13.37 -7.95 10.86
CA THR A 22 -12.97 -6.80 11.67
C THR A 22 -14.14 -5.85 11.92
N THR A 23 -14.13 -5.19 13.08
CA THR A 23 -15.08 -4.12 13.42
C THR A 23 -14.46 -2.76 13.12
N ILE A 24 -15.28 -1.71 13.02
CA ILE A 24 -14.79 -0.35 12.71
C ILE A 24 -13.71 0.09 13.71
N GLU A 25 -13.83 -0.31 14.97
CA GLU A 25 -12.93 0.06 16.07
C GLU A 25 -11.57 -0.66 15.99
N ASN A 26 -11.54 -1.93 15.58
CA ASN A 26 -10.32 -2.74 15.57
C ASN A 26 -9.67 -2.89 14.18
N ARG A 27 -10.36 -2.46 13.10
CA ARG A 27 -9.93 -2.68 11.72
C ARG A 27 -8.60 -2.03 11.39
N GLN A 28 -8.38 -0.77 11.81
CA GLN A 28 -7.12 -0.08 11.55
C GLN A 28 -5.93 -0.80 12.22
N ALA A 29 -6.11 -1.24 13.47
CA ALA A 29 -5.08 -2.02 14.17
C ALA A 29 -4.85 -3.38 13.51
N SER A 30 -5.91 -4.05 13.07
CA SER A 30 -5.83 -5.34 12.37
C SER A 30 -5.08 -5.23 11.04
N PHE A 31 -5.37 -4.19 10.25
CA PHE A 31 -4.66 -3.94 8.99
C PHE A 31 -3.19 -3.59 9.22
N SER A 32 -2.86 -2.83 10.27
CA SER A 32 -1.47 -2.58 10.66
C SER A 32 -0.72 -3.85 11.06
N LEU A 33 -1.36 -4.79 11.78
CA LEU A 33 -0.75 -6.08 12.12
C LEU A 33 -0.51 -6.95 10.88
N ILE A 34 -1.45 -6.96 9.93
CA ILE A 34 -1.29 -7.66 8.66
C ILE A 34 -0.14 -7.05 7.85
N TYR A 35 -0.08 -5.72 7.77
CA TYR A 35 1.01 -5.00 7.10
C TYR A 35 2.37 -5.25 7.77
N LEU A 36 2.41 -5.29 9.11
CA LEU A 36 3.61 -5.64 9.87
C LEU A 36 4.07 -7.07 9.52
N GLY A 37 3.17 -8.04 9.55
CA GLY A 37 3.47 -9.44 9.21
C GLY A 37 4.01 -9.58 7.80
N HIS A 38 3.43 -8.85 6.84
CA HIS A 38 3.93 -8.80 5.46
C HIS A 38 5.37 -8.27 5.40
N ASN A 39 5.66 -7.17 6.07
CA ASN A 39 7.00 -6.57 6.08
C ASN A 39 8.04 -7.43 6.80
N ILE A 40 7.67 -8.13 7.88
CA ILE A 40 8.54 -9.12 8.52
C ILE A 40 8.88 -10.23 7.53
N GLY A 41 7.89 -10.74 6.79
CA GLY A 41 8.08 -11.73 5.74
C GLY A 41 9.00 -11.21 4.62
N PHE A 42 8.80 -9.96 4.19
CA PHE A 42 9.62 -9.31 3.17
C PHE A 42 11.07 -9.06 3.62
N ALA A 43 11.29 -8.78 4.90
CA ALA A 43 12.63 -8.56 5.46
C ALA A 43 13.41 -9.87 5.67
N ILE A 44 12.76 -10.90 6.19
CA ILE A 44 13.41 -12.18 6.55
C ILE A 44 13.47 -13.13 5.35
N GLY A 45 12.47 -13.09 4.47
CA GLY A 45 12.32 -13.98 3.32
C GLY A 45 13.56 -14.06 2.43
N PRO A 46 14.11 -12.94 1.94
CA PRO A 46 15.32 -12.92 1.12
C PRO A 46 16.55 -13.52 1.81
N VAL A 47 16.67 -13.37 3.13
CA VAL A 47 17.78 -13.94 3.92
C VAL A 47 17.69 -15.47 3.93
N ILE A 48 16.50 -16.00 4.22
CA ILE A 48 16.23 -17.45 4.18
C ILE A 48 16.40 -17.97 2.76
N ALA A 49 15.84 -17.29 1.76
CA ALA A 49 15.93 -17.68 0.35
C ALA A 49 17.38 -17.70 -0.14
N GLY A 50 18.19 -16.71 0.22
CA GLY A 50 19.61 -16.66 -0.12
C GLY A 50 20.39 -17.83 0.47
N TYR A 51 20.16 -18.15 1.75
CA TYR A 51 20.78 -19.32 2.38
C TYR A 51 20.35 -20.64 1.71
N LEU A 52 19.05 -20.83 1.49
CA LEU A 52 18.52 -22.03 0.84
C LEU A 52 18.99 -22.15 -0.61
N PHE A 53 19.18 -21.05 -1.33
CA PHE A 53 19.66 -21.06 -2.71
C PHE A 53 21.06 -21.68 -2.85
N TYR A 54 21.95 -21.46 -1.89
CA TYR A 54 23.30 -22.02 -1.94
C TYR A 54 23.41 -23.41 -1.30
N THR A 55 22.56 -23.73 -0.32
CA THR A 55 22.67 -24.98 0.45
C THR A 55 21.67 -26.05 0.03
N MET A 56 20.42 -25.67 -0.22
CA MET A 56 19.30 -26.58 -0.44
C MET A 56 18.24 -25.98 -1.39
N PRO A 57 18.53 -25.81 -2.69
CA PRO A 57 17.65 -25.04 -3.60
C PRO A 57 16.21 -25.55 -3.68
N SER A 58 16.00 -26.86 -3.62
CA SER A 58 14.67 -27.46 -3.63
C SER A 58 13.79 -27.03 -2.45
N TRP A 59 14.40 -26.71 -1.31
CA TRP A 59 13.68 -26.25 -0.12
C TRP A 59 13.12 -24.83 -0.24
N ILE A 60 13.56 -24.05 -1.22
CA ILE A 60 12.87 -22.80 -1.57
C ILE A 60 11.42 -23.10 -1.97
N PHE A 61 11.22 -24.16 -2.75
CA PHE A 61 9.89 -24.57 -3.21
C PHE A 61 9.12 -25.35 -2.16
N TYR A 62 9.74 -26.37 -1.53
CA TYR A 62 9.09 -27.18 -0.50
C TYR A 62 8.76 -26.37 0.76
N GLY A 63 9.66 -25.49 1.19
CA GLY A 63 9.45 -24.60 2.33
C GLY A 63 8.32 -23.61 2.07
N ASN A 64 8.27 -23.01 0.87
CA ASN A 64 7.17 -22.12 0.50
C ASN A 64 5.82 -22.86 0.44
N ALA A 65 5.78 -24.08 -0.15
CA ALA A 65 4.58 -24.90 -0.18
C ALA A 65 4.11 -25.29 1.23
N LEU A 66 5.03 -25.68 2.12
CA LEU A 66 4.73 -26.02 3.51
C LEU A 66 4.21 -24.80 4.28
N ALA A 67 4.87 -23.65 4.18
CA ALA A 67 4.45 -22.42 4.83
C ALA A 67 3.05 -21.98 4.35
N GLY A 68 2.81 -22.05 3.04
CA GLY A 68 1.49 -21.79 2.46
C GLY A 68 0.43 -22.74 2.98
N ALA A 69 0.67 -24.05 2.97
CA ALA A 69 -0.26 -25.05 3.47
C ALA A 69 -0.58 -24.86 4.97
N LEU A 70 0.43 -24.54 5.79
CA LEU A 70 0.25 -24.23 7.21
C LEU A 70 -0.60 -22.96 7.40
N ALA A 71 -0.31 -21.89 6.67
CA ALA A 71 -1.09 -20.66 6.72
C ALA A 71 -2.55 -20.89 6.30
N THR A 72 -2.78 -21.61 5.20
CA THR A 72 -4.13 -21.96 4.74
C THR A 72 -4.87 -22.83 5.77
N CYS A 73 -4.21 -23.84 6.35
CA CYS A 73 -4.79 -24.67 7.39
C CYS A 73 -5.19 -23.86 8.63
N LEU A 74 -4.32 -22.95 9.08
CA LEU A 74 -4.61 -22.05 10.20
C LEU A 74 -5.83 -21.17 9.91
N VAL A 75 -5.91 -20.58 8.70
CA VAL A 75 -7.07 -19.78 8.30
C VAL A 75 -8.35 -20.62 8.27
N MET A 76 -8.33 -21.80 7.65
CA MET A 76 -9.49 -22.70 7.58
C MET A 76 -9.99 -23.14 8.96
N LEU A 77 -9.09 -23.34 9.92
CA LEU A 77 -9.45 -23.82 11.27
C LEU A 77 -9.83 -22.69 12.23
N LYS A 78 -9.29 -21.48 12.06
CA LYS A 78 -9.43 -20.38 13.04
C LYS A 78 -10.33 -19.25 12.56
N VAL A 79 -10.49 -19.07 11.25
CA VAL A 79 -11.31 -18.00 10.68
C VAL A 79 -12.66 -18.59 10.28
N LYS A 80 -13.73 -18.12 10.92
CA LYS A 80 -15.11 -18.52 10.57
C LYS A 80 -15.48 -17.93 9.20
N GLU A 81 -16.45 -18.54 8.53
CA GLU A 81 -17.05 -18.00 7.31
C GLU A 81 -17.43 -16.52 7.54
N SER A 82 -16.83 -15.64 6.75
CA SER A 82 -16.90 -14.20 6.94
C SER A 82 -17.88 -13.53 5.98
N LYS A 83 -18.27 -14.23 4.90
CA LYS A 83 -19.14 -13.67 3.87
C LYS A 83 -20.47 -13.22 4.49
N PRO A 84 -20.84 -11.92 4.34
CA PRO A 84 -22.11 -11.42 4.84
C PRO A 84 -23.30 -12.23 4.29
N SER A 85 -24.23 -12.60 5.16
CA SER A 85 -25.45 -13.29 4.74
C SER A 85 -26.33 -12.35 3.90
N LYS A 86 -27.25 -12.91 3.11
CA LYS A 86 -28.22 -12.10 2.36
C LYS A 86 -29.06 -11.21 3.28
N GLU A 87 -29.41 -11.71 4.47
CA GLU A 87 -30.15 -10.98 5.49
C GLU A 87 -29.34 -9.80 6.02
N THR A 88 -28.07 -10.01 6.39
CA THR A 88 -27.18 -8.93 6.84
C THR A 88 -27.00 -7.85 5.77
N VAL A 89 -26.90 -8.25 4.50
CA VAL A 89 -26.82 -7.30 3.38
C VAL A 89 -28.13 -6.51 3.23
N GLU A 90 -29.28 -7.15 3.37
CA GLU A 90 -30.58 -6.47 3.28
C GLU A 90 -30.76 -5.46 4.41
N GLU A 91 -30.47 -5.86 5.65
CA GLU A 91 -30.48 -4.99 6.83
C GLU A 91 -29.53 -3.79 6.66
N SER A 92 -28.38 -4.01 6.01
CA SER A 92 -27.38 -2.96 5.81
C SER A 92 -27.82 -1.81 4.90
N LYS A 93 -28.89 -1.99 4.10
CA LYS A 93 -29.42 -0.90 3.26
C LYS A 93 -29.95 0.27 4.09
N GLY A 94 -30.40 -0.01 5.31
CA GLY A 94 -30.87 1.01 6.27
C GLY A 94 -29.74 1.69 7.06
N TRP A 95 -28.49 1.28 6.91
CA TRP A 95 -27.38 1.86 7.66
C TRP A 95 -27.15 3.33 7.27
N LYS A 96 -26.88 4.16 8.29
CA LYS A 96 -26.49 5.56 8.11
C LYS A 96 -24.97 5.73 7.89
N THR A 97 -24.27 4.64 7.62
CA THR A 97 -22.83 4.61 7.39
C THR A 97 -22.52 4.53 5.90
N THR A 98 -21.28 4.81 5.53
CA THR A 98 -20.76 4.60 4.19
C THR A 98 -20.61 3.11 3.84
N GLU A 99 -20.74 2.18 4.79
CA GLU A 99 -20.73 0.74 4.51
C GLU A 99 -22.08 0.17 4.06
N LYS A 100 -23.14 1.00 4.06
CA LYS A 100 -24.50 0.58 3.70
C LYS A 100 -24.53 -0.23 2.40
N GLY A 101 -25.38 -1.24 2.39
CA GLY A 101 -25.60 -2.10 1.23
C GLY A 101 -26.10 -1.31 0.03
N GLU A 102 -25.55 -1.63 -1.14
CA GLU A 102 -25.97 -1.07 -2.44
C GLU A 102 -26.55 -2.17 -3.33
N GLU A 103 -27.53 -1.80 -4.14
CA GLU A 103 -28.14 -2.68 -5.15
C GLU A 103 -27.56 -2.45 -6.55
N GLY A 104 -27.53 -3.52 -7.34
CA GLY A 104 -27.12 -3.50 -8.74
C GLY A 104 -25.72 -4.07 -8.97
N GLY A 105 -25.13 -3.70 -10.11
CA GLY A 105 -23.80 -4.12 -10.51
C GLY A 105 -22.69 -3.24 -9.94
N LEU A 106 -21.44 -3.70 -10.11
CA LEU A 106 -20.23 -3.00 -9.68
C LEU A 106 -20.18 -1.54 -10.15
N LEU A 107 -20.44 -1.28 -11.43
CA LEU A 107 -20.37 0.08 -11.99
C LEU A 107 -21.33 1.04 -11.28
N LYS A 108 -22.58 0.62 -11.06
CA LYS A 108 -23.59 1.42 -10.35
C LYS A 108 -23.11 1.72 -8.92
N ALA A 109 -22.67 0.70 -8.19
CA ALA A 109 -22.15 0.87 -6.84
C ALA A 109 -20.90 1.77 -6.78
N LEU A 110 -20.04 1.73 -7.81
CA LEU A 110 -18.84 2.56 -7.88
C LEU A 110 -19.19 4.03 -8.13
N PHE A 111 -20.11 4.32 -9.05
CA PHE A 111 -20.58 5.67 -9.34
C PHE A 111 -21.39 6.30 -8.20
N THR A 112 -21.99 5.49 -7.31
CA THR A 112 -22.61 6.02 -6.08
C THR A 112 -21.58 6.41 -5.02
N ARG A 113 -20.29 6.09 -5.23
CA ARG A 113 -19.17 6.39 -4.32
C ARG A 113 -18.10 7.28 -4.96
N PRO A 114 -18.44 8.50 -5.43
CA PRO A 114 -17.48 9.37 -6.12
C PRO A 114 -16.28 9.75 -5.24
N ARG A 115 -16.46 9.87 -3.92
CA ARG A 115 -15.36 10.14 -2.98
C ARG A 115 -14.32 9.02 -2.94
N LEU A 116 -14.76 7.76 -3.00
CA LEU A 116 -13.87 6.62 -2.99
C LEU A 116 -13.11 6.49 -4.31
N LEU A 117 -13.76 6.84 -5.43
CA LEU A 117 -13.12 6.95 -6.74
C LEU A 117 -12.05 8.05 -6.77
N LEU A 118 -12.38 9.25 -6.29
CA LEU A 118 -11.42 10.36 -6.19
C LEU A 118 -10.25 10.02 -5.26
N PHE A 119 -10.52 9.30 -4.17
CA PHE A 119 -9.49 8.80 -3.29
C PHE A 119 -8.56 7.82 -4.03
N ALA A 120 -9.12 6.82 -4.71
CA ALA A 120 -8.35 5.85 -5.48
C ALA A 120 -7.48 6.50 -6.56
N LEU A 121 -8.02 7.50 -7.27
CA LEU A 121 -7.28 8.30 -8.26
C LEU A 121 -6.16 9.14 -7.62
N SER A 122 -6.36 9.62 -6.40
CA SER A 122 -5.33 10.36 -5.66
C SER A 122 -4.19 9.43 -5.24
N VAL A 123 -4.52 8.21 -4.78
CA VAL A 123 -3.53 7.19 -4.41
C VAL A 123 -2.74 6.69 -5.63
N THR A 124 -3.29 6.74 -6.85
CA THR A 124 -2.53 6.46 -8.08
C THR A 124 -1.23 7.27 -8.16
N PHE A 125 -1.23 8.52 -7.70
CA PHE A 125 -0.01 9.33 -7.68
C PHE A 125 1.01 8.87 -6.62
N PHE A 126 0.53 8.37 -5.47
CA PHE A 126 1.41 7.74 -4.47
C PHE A 126 2.00 6.45 -4.99
N SER A 127 1.21 5.61 -5.65
CA SER A 127 1.67 4.39 -6.31
C SER A 127 2.73 4.69 -7.37
N TYR A 128 2.52 5.72 -8.20
CA TYR A 128 3.51 6.19 -9.15
C TYR A 128 4.81 6.56 -8.44
N ALA A 129 4.72 7.37 -7.38
CA ALA A 129 5.89 7.86 -6.67
C ALA A 129 6.67 6.73 -5.99
N TYR A 130 5.97 5.83 -5.31
CA TYR A 130 6.56 4.67 -4.66
C TYR A 130 7.19 3.72 -5.67
N SER A 131 6.58 3.52 -6.84
CA SER A 131 7.16 2.66 -7.90
C SER A 131 8.54 3.13 -8.37
N GLN A 132 8.83 4.43 -8.30
CA GLN A 132 10.17 4.95 -8.63
C GLN A 132 11.26 4.43 -7.67
N THR A 133 10.91 3.97 -6.46
CA THR A 133 11.86 3.29 -5.56
C THR A 133 12.32 1.93 -6.10
N LEU A 134 11.48 1.26 -6.89
CA LEU A 134 11.79 -0.03 -7.49
C LEU A 134 12.50 0.14 -8.84
N PHE A 135 12.22 1.23 -9.56
CA PHE A 135 12.75 1.49 -10.89
C PHE A 135 13.92 2.50 -10.90
N ALA A 136 13.66 3.75 -10.54
CA ALA A 136 14.63 4.84 -10.72
C ALA A 136 15.69 4.92 -9.60
N LEU A 137 15.36 4.53 -8.38
CA LEU A 137 16.29 4.58 -7.25
C LEU A 137 17.53 3.69 -7.40
N PRO A 138 17.43 2.42 -7.81
CA PRO A 138 18.62 1.62 -8.10
C PRO A 138 19.44 2.20 -9.27
N LEU A 139 18.78 2.82 -10.27
CA LEU A 139 19.47 3.52 -11.35
C LEU A 139 20.22 4.76 -10.85
N LEU A 140 19.62 5.56 -9.97
CA LEU A 140 20.23 6.77 -9.41
C LEU A 140 21.48 6.41 -8.60
N THR A 141 21.34 5.45 -7.69
CA THR A 141 22.45 5.01 -6.81
C THR A 141 23.59 4.41 -7.62
N THR A 142 23.30 3.59 -8.63
CA THR A 142 24.33 3.03 -9.53
C THR A 142 25.01 4.12 -10.35
N LYS A 143 24.26 5.11 -10.85
CA LYS A 143 24.82 6.24 -11.61
C LYS A 143 25.77 7.11 -10.78
N LEU A 144 25.45 7.35 -9.50
CA LEU A 144 26.24 8.24 -8.63
C LEU A 144 27.41 7.54 -7.93
N PHE A 145 27.27 6.25 -7.61
CA PHE A 145 28.23 5.53 -6.76
C PHE A 145 28.87 4.31 -7.43
N ALA A 146 28.62 4.09 -8.73
CA ALA A 146 29.16 2.98 -9.52
C ALA A 146 28.98 1.63 -8.80
N GLU A 147 30.07 0.89 -8.54
CA GLU A 147 30.06 -0.42 -7.86
C GLU A 147 29.45 -0.36 -6.45
N GLN A 148 29.49 0.79 -5.78
CA GLN A 148 28.88 0.99 -4.45
C GLN A 148 27.39 1.34 -4.52
N GLY A 149 26.83 1.58 -5.71
CA GLY A 149 25.43 1.94 -5.90
C GLY A 149 24.45 0.82 -5.56
N ALA A 150 24.65 -0.38 -6.10
CA ALA A 150 23.80 -1.54 -5.80
C ALA A 150 23.84 -1.93 -4.30
N PRO A 151 25.03 -1.99 -3.64
CA PRO A 151 25.09 -2.15 -2.19
C PRO A 151 24.36 -1.05 -1.41
N LEU A 152 24.46 0.21 -1.84
CA LEU A 152 23.73 1.32 -1.19
C LEU A 152 22.23 1.15 -1.32
N TYR A 153 21.71 0.84 -2.52
CA TYR A 153 20.30 0.54 -2.73
C TYR A 153 19.83 -0.62 -1.84
N GLY A 154 20.61 -1.70 -1.76
CA GLY A 154 20.32 -2.81 -0.84
C GLY A 154 20.22 -2.37 0.63
N ARG A 155 21.14 -1.51 1.09
CA ARG A 155 21.09 -0.92 2.43
C ARG A 155 19.86 -0.04 2.64
N MET A 156 19.43 0.70 1.63
CA MET A 156 18.20 1.50 1.68
C MET A 156 16.97 0.61 1.82
N MET A 157 16.84 -0.43 1.00
CA MET A 157 15.71 -1.37 1.10
C MET A 157 15.69 -2.10 2.44
N ALA A 158 16.86 -2.50 2.96
CA ALA A 158 16.96 -3.07 4.31
C ALA A 158 16.55 -2.06 5.40
N LEU A 159 16.98 -0.80 5.28
CA LEU A 159 16.61 0.26 6.21
C LEU A 159 15.11 0.55 6.18
N ASN A 160 14.49 0.57 5.00
CA ASN A 160 13.03 0.68 4.84
C ASN A 160 12.31 -0.43 5.64
N GLY A 161 12.67 -1.70 5.42
CA GLY A 161 12.07 -2.81 6.17
C GLY A 161 12.27 -2.69 7.69
N ILE A 162 13.47 -2.31 8.16
CA ILE A 162 13.75 -2.08 9.59
C ILE A 162 12.86 -0.97 10.15
N VAL A 163 12.75 0.16 9.45
CA VAL A 163 11.93 1.29 9.89
C VAL A 163 10.46 0.89 9.94
N VAL A 164 9.95 0.15 8.95
CA VAL A 164 8.57 -0.36 8.98
C VAL A 164 8.35 -1.25 10.20
N VAL A 165 9.20 -2.24 10.44
CA VAL A 165 9.02 -3.18 11.56
C VAL A 165 9.08 -2.46 12.91
N LEU A 166 10.00 -1.52 13.09
CA LEU A 166 10.19 -0.81 14.37
C LEU A 166 9.14 0.27 14.62
N PHE A 167 8.78 1.05 13.60
CA PHE A 167 7.96 2.25 13.78
C PHE A 167 6.47 2.05 13.45
N ASN A 168 6.08 1.00 12.71
CA ASN A 168 4.67 0.77 12.36
C ASN A 168 3.74 0.73 13.59
N PRO A 169 4.02 -0.05 14.67
CA PRO A 169 3.14 -0.06 15.85
C PRO A 169 3.01 1.31 16.53
N ILE A 170 4.12 2.06 16.59
CA ILE A 170 4.20 3.37 17.25
C ILE A 170 3.37 4.39 16.45
N ILE A 171 3.64 4.50 15.15
CA ILE A 171 2.99 5.46 14.26
C ILE A 171 1.48 5.19 14.20
N VAL A 172 1.06 3.94 14.02
CA VAL A 172 -0.36 3.61 13.92
C VAL A 172 -1.09 3.87 15.24
N SER A 173 -0.49 3.52 16.37
CA SER A 173 -1.07 3.82 17.69
C SER A 173 -1.24 5.32 17.93
N SER A 174 -0.26 6.12 17.50
CA SER A 174 -0.34 7.58 17.61
C SER A 174 -1.36 8.22 16.66
N LEU A 175 -1.54 7.63 15.47
CA LEU A 175 -2.37 8.19 14.40
C LEU A 175 -3.83 7.72 14.40
N ARG A 176 -4.17 6.64 15.11
CA ARG A 176 -5.54 6.10 15.19
C ARG A 176 -6.61 7.09 15.69
N ARG A 177 -6.18 8.15 16.40
CA ARG A 177 -7.07 9.20 16.93
C ARG A 177 -7.41 10.29 15.91
N PHE A 178 -6.68 10.32 14.78
CA PHE A 178 -6.86 11.33 13.74
C PHE A 178 -7.63 10.74 12.55
N HIS A 179 -8.20 11.64 11.74
CA HIS A 179 -8.98 11.26 10.58
C HIS A 179 -8.10 10.55 9.52
N PRO A 180 -8.52 9.42 8.92
CA PRO A 180 -7.69 8.65 7.98
C PRO A 180 -7.22 9.47 6.78
N LEU A 181 -8.08 10.31 6.19
CA LEU A 181 -7.67 11.21 5.10
C LEU A 181 -6.63 12.25 5.52
N ALA A 182 -6.69 12.76 6.75
CA ALA A 182 -5.68 13.70 7.25
C ALA A 182 -4.33 12.99 7.45
N ASN A 183 -4.36 11.76 7.96
CA ASN A 183 -3.16 10.91 8.06
C ASN A 183 -2.58 10.61 6.67
N THR A 184 -3.39 10.16 5.71
CA THR A 184 -2.93 9.90 4.34
C THR A 184 -2.38 11.16 3.67
N THR A 185 -2.94 12.34 3.95
CA THR A 185 -2.36 13.62 3.50
C THR A 185 -0.95 13.82 4.08
N LEU A 186 -0.76 13.59 5.38
CA LEU A 186 0.57 13.67 6.00
C LEU A 186 1.56 12.68 5.36
N GLY A 187 1.13 11.44 5.09
CA GLY A 187 1.95 10.45 4.39
C GLY A 187 2.33 10.90 2.97
N GLY A 188 1.38 11.46 2.23
CA GLY A 188 1.62 12.04 0.90
C GLY A 188 2.59 13.23 0.91
N LEU A 189 2.55 14.08 1.93
CA LEU A 189 3.53 15.16 2.11
C LEU A 189 4.94 14.63 2.39
N LEU A 190 5.06 13.57 3.21
CA LEU A 190 6.34 12.91 3.46
C LEU A 190 6.90 12.27 2.17
N TYR A 191 6.06 11.67 1.35
CA TYR A 191 6.44 11.22 0.00
C TYR A 191 6.88 12.39 -0.88
N ALA A 192 6.13 13.49 -0.90
CA ALA A 192 6.48 14.66 -1.73
C ALA A 192 7.87 15.21 -1.36
N VAL A 193 8.15 15.37 -0.06
CA VAL A 193 9.44 15.84 0.45
C VAL A 193 10.53 14.80 0.20
N GLY A 194 10.32 13.55 0.63
CA GLY A 194 11.29 12.47 0.52
C GLY A 194 11.73 12.21 -0.91
N PHE A 195 10.78 12.14 -1.85
CA PHE A 195 11.08 11.89 -3.25
C PHE A 195 11.67 13.10 -3.98
N SER A 196 11.19 14.32 -3.72
CA SER A 196 11.77 15.53 -4.34
C SER A 196 13.23 15.71 -3.97
N LEU A 197 13.58 15.43 -2.72
CA LEU A 197 14.93 15.67 -2.20
C LEU A 197 15.97 14.69 -2.76
N PHE A 198 15.58 13.55 -3.36
CA PHE A 198 16.51 12.70 -4.09
C PHE A 198 17.13 13.42 -5.30
N ALA A 199 16.48 14.45 -5.85
CA ALA A 199 17.02 15.25 -6.94
C ALA A 199 18.34 15.97 -6.57
N PHE A 200 18.56 16.20 -5.28
CA PHE A 200 19.71 16.93 -4.71
C PHE A 200 20.63 16.02 -3.88
N ALA A 201 20.36 14.71 -3.83
CA ALA A 201 21.12 13.78 -3.01
C ALA A 201 22.47 13.45 -3.66
N GLY A 202 23.56 13.90 -3.03
CA GLY A 202 24.93 13.68 -3.52
C GLY A 202 25.79 12.72 -2.69
N ILE A 203 25.36 12.37 -1.47
CA ILE A 203 26.15 11.54 -0.54
C ILE A 203 25.32 10.40 0.06
N PRO A 204 25.90 9.21 0.33
CA PRO A 204 25.15 8.05 0.80
C PRO A 204 24.29 8.27 2.07
N PRO A 205 24.74 9.01 3.10
CA PRO A 205 23.90 9.27 4.28
C PRO A 205 22.59 10.00 3.96
N MET A 206 22.59 10.87 2.93
CA MET A 206 21.36 11.56 2.50
C MET A 206 20.35 10.57 1.91
N PHE A 207 20.81 9.57 1.16
CA PHE A 207 19.93 8.51 0.65
C PHE A 207 19.29 7.71 1.79
N LEU A 208 20.06 7.36 2.81
CA LEU A 208 19.53 6.65 3.99
C LEU A 208 18.52 7.53 4.77
N LEU A 209 18.81 8.81 4.96
CA LEU A 209 17.88 9.75 5.60
C LEU A 209 16.57 9.87 4.83
N LEU A 210 16.63 10.08 3.52
CA LEU A 210 15.44 10.18 2.66
C LEU A 210 14.66 8.87 2.61
N THR A 211 15.36 7.73 2.73
CA THR A 211 14.72 6.43 2.91
C THR A 211 13.85 6.39 4.15
N VAL A 212 14.36 6.85 5.29
CA VAL A 212 13.56 6.96 6.51
C VAL A 212 12.34 7.87 6.27
N VAL A 213 12.53 9.05 5.66
CA VAL A 213 11.45 10.02 5.43
C VAL A 213 10.31 9.42 4.60
N PHE A 214 10.60 8.82 3.43
CA PHE A 214 9.53 8.24 2.63
C PHE A 214 8.93 7.01 3.31
N THR A 215 9.72 6.22 4.05
CA THR A 215 9.21 5.05 4.77
C THR A 215 8.22 5.44 5.87
N LEU A 216 8.44 6.57 6.55
CA LEU A 216 7.45 7.10 7.49
C LEU A 216 6.13 7.43 6.77
N GLY A 217 6.20 8.01 5.57
CA GLY A 217 5.02 8.23 4.73
C GLY A 217 4.32 6.93 4.33
N GLU A 218 5.10 5.91 3.97
CA GLU A 218 4.62 4.58 3.59
C GLU A 218 3.79 3.94 4.70
N ILE A 219 4.31 3.89 5.93
CA ILE A 219 3.62 3.31 7.09
C ILE A 219 2.26 3.99 7.31
N ILE A 220 2.22 5.31 7.17
CA ILE A 220 0.98 6.09 7.35
C ILE A 220 -0.02 5.75 6.25
N CYS A 221 0.41 5.78 4.99
CA CYS A 221 -0.43 5.48 3.84
C CYS A 221 -0.96 4.03 3.86
N ALA A 222 -0.07 3.04 4.04
CA ALA A 222 -0.40 1.61 3.99
C ALA A 222 -1.44 1.17 5.02
N THR A 223 -1.65 1.92 6.11
CA THR A 223 -2.66 1.57 7.12
C THR A 223 -3.94 2.37 6.95
N ASN A 224 -3.83 3.66 6.63
CA ASN A 224 -5.00 4.55 6.50
C ASN A 224 -5.72 4.35 5.16
N GLU A 225 -5.03 4.03 4.07
CA GLU A 225 -5.64 3.79 2.77
C GLU A 225 -6.55 2.57 2.78
N HIS A 226 -6.04 1.42 3.25
CA HIS A 226 -6.83 0.20 3.38
C HIS A 226 -8.02 0.40 4.32
N PHE A 227 -7.81 1.08 5.46
CA PHE A 227 -8.89 1.39 6.40
C PHE A 227 -9.98 2.27 5.78
N TYR A 228 -9.60 3.34 5.07
CA TYR A 228 -10.55 4.22 4.41
C TYR A 228 -11.33 3.50 3.31
N VAL A 229 -10.66 2.70 2.48
CA VAL A 229 -11.30 1.88 1.44
C VAL A 229 -12.33 0.92 2.06
N ALA A 230 -11.94 0.19 3.10
CA ALA A 230 -12.81 -0.76 3.77
C ALA A 230 -14.06 -0.11 4.36
N ASN A 231 -13.91 1.03 5.04
CA ASN A 231 -15.03 1.74 5.68
C ASN A 231 -15.94 2.47 4.68
N ASN A 232 -15.49 2.70 3.45
CA ASN A 232 -16.27 3.37 2.40
C ASN A 232 -16.78 2.44 1.32
N THR A 233 -16.56 1.13 1.48
CA THR A 233 -17.01 0.10 0.56
C THR A 233 -18.33 -0.50 1.03
N PRO A 234 -19.36 -0.60 0.17
CA PRO A 234 -20.63 -1.25 0.53
C PRO A 234 -20.37 -2.71 0.95
N ILE A 235 -20.99 -3.15 2.05
CA ILE A 235 -20.90 -4.55 2.49
C ILE A 235 -21.32 -5.56 1.40
N SER A 236 -22.26 -5.17 0.53
CA SER A 236 -22.73 -6.00 -0.59
C SER A 236 -21.71 -6.17 -1.72
N HIS A 237 -20.67 -5.33 -1.78
CA HIS A 237 -19.74 -5.24 -2.90
C HIS A 237 -18.25 -5.33 -2.50
N ARG A 238 -17.94 -5.68 -1.25
CA ARG A 238 -16.56 -5.73 -0.71
C ARG A 238 -15.56 -6.41 -1.66
N SER A 239 -15.80 -7.67 -2.03
CA SER A 239 -14.88 -8.38 -2.95
C SER A 239 -14.77 -7.74 -4.33
N ARG A 240 -15.84 -7.13 -4.86
CA ARG A 240 -15.80 -6.46 -6.17
C ARG A 240 -14.99 -5.16 -6.12
N PHE A 241 -15.13 -4.41 -5.03
CA PHE A 241 -14.36 -3.18 -4.79
C PHE A 241 -12.88 -3.50 -4.54
N SER A 242 -12.60 -4.56 -3.77
CA SER A 242 -11.25 -5.10 -3.58
C SER A 242 -10.61 -5.61 -4.86
N ALA A 243 -11.36 -5.89 -5.92
CA ALA A 243 -10.81 -6.21 -7.24
C ALA A 243 -10.50 -4.95 -8.07
N ILE A 244 -11.43 -3.99 -8.14
CA ILE A 244 -11.30 -2.83 -9.05
C ILE A 244 -10.44 -1.70 -8.47
N LEU A 245 -10.50 -1.44 -7.17
CA LEU A 245 -9.77 -0.32 -6.57
C LEU A 245 -8.25 -0.50 -6.64
N PRO A 246 -7.67 -1.69 -6.35
CA PRO A 246 -6.25 -1.90 -6.56
C PRO A 246 -5.80 -1.76 -8.01
N ILE A 247 -6.67 -2.04 -8.99
CA ILE A 247 -6.36 -1.78 -10.40
C ILE A 247 -6.24 -0.28 -10.64
N ILE A 248 -7.20 0.52 -10.17
CA ILE A 248 -7.18 2.00 -10.31
C ILE A 248 -5.97 2.59 -9.58
N MET A 249 -5.81 2.26 -8.31
CA MET A 249 -4.70 2.74 -7.46
C MET A 249 -3.34 2.27 -8.00
N GLY A 250 -3.27 1.05 -8.52
CA GLY A 250 -2.06 0.43 -9.07
C GLY A 250 -1.67 0.91 -10.47
N THR A 251 -2.53 1.65 -11.19
CA THR A 251 -2.15 2.20 -12.51
C THR A 251 -0.89 3.05 -12.45
N GLY A 252 -0.64 3.75 -11.33
CA GLY A 252 0.57 4.53 -11.12
C GLY A 252 1.84 3.69 -11.15
N HIS A 253 1.79 2.48 -10.60
CA HIS A 253 2.90 1.52 -10.68
C HIS A 253 3.21 1.12 -12.13
N ALA A 254 2.17 0.88 -12.93
CA ALA A 254 2.31 0.44 -14.32
C ALA A 254 2.94 1.53 -15.21
N PHE A 255 2.55 2.79 -15.03
CA PHE A 255 3.08 3.90 -15.84
C PHE A 255 4.41 4.47 -15.34
N ALA A 256 4.79 4.19 -14.09
CA ALA A 256 5.99 4.76 -13.48
C ALA A 256 7.29 4.50 -14.26
N PRO A 257 7.62 3.27 -14.71
CA PRO A 257 8.82 3.04 -15.51
C PRO A 257 8.77 3.71 -16.88
N ILE A 258 7.60 3.77 -17.53
CA ILE A 258 7.43 4.36 -18.87
C ILE A 258 7.66 5.87 -18.80
N VAL A 259 6.95 6.55 -17.90
CA VAL A 259 7.08 8.00 -17.70
C VAL A 259 8.46 8.32 -17.14
N GLY A 260 8.92 7.55 -16.15
CA GLY A 260 10.22 7.72 -15.51
C GLY A 260 11.38 7.59 -16.48
N GLY A 261 11.40 6.53 -17.29
CA GLY A 261 12.41 6.31 -18.33
C GLY A 261 12.41 7.43 -19.37
N THR A 262 11.23 7.84 -19.85
CA THR A 262 11.11 8.95 -20.82
C THR A 262 11.68 10.27 -20.27
N ILE A 263 11.43 10.58 -18.99
CA ILE A 263 11.99 11.79 -18.35
C ILE A 263 13.51 11.68 -18.19
N ILE A 264 14.01 10.49 -17.82
CA ILE A 264 15.45 10.25 -17.68
C ILE A 264 16.17 10.43 -19.02
N ASP A 265 15.62 9.84 -20.10
CA ASP A 265 16.24 9.83 -21.43
C ASP A 265 16.18 11.21 -22.11
N GLY A 266 15.05 11.91 -22.00
CA GLY A 266 14.84 13.20 -22.66
C GLY A 266 15.35 14.41 -21.87
N TYR A 267 15.48 14.29 -20.54
CA TYR A 267 15.81 15.41 -19.67
C TYR A 267 16.90 15.04 -18.66
N SER A 268 16.52 14.65 -17.43
CA SER A 268 17.48 14.36 -16.38
C SER A 268 16.87 13.56 -15.23
N MET A 269 17.74 12.89 -14.48
CA MET A 269 17.38 12.16 -13.27
C MET A 269 16.83 13.08 -12.17
N SER A 270 17.37 14.29 -12.03
CA SER A 270 16.89 15.27 -11.04
C SER A 270 15.46 15.72 -11.35
N LEU A 271 15.13 15.93 -12.64
CA LEU A 271 13.77 16.28 -13.04
C LEU A 271 12.78 15.17 -12.72
N LEU A 272 13.17 13.89 -12.89
CA LEU A 272 12.35 12.76 -12.49
C LEU A 272 11.99 12.83 -11.01
N TRP A 273 12.96 13.01 -10.12
CA TRP A 273 12.70 13.06 -8.68
C TRP A 273 11.84 14.25 -8.25
N ILE A 274 12.04 15.43 -8.85
CA ILE A 274 11.15 16.58 -8.67
C ILE A 274 9.72 16.26 -9.15
N SER A 275 9.57 15.66 -10.34
CA SER A 275 8.26 15.27 -10.86
C SER A 275 7.57 14.21 -10.01
N THR A 276 8.36 13.31 -9.40
CA THR A 276 7.89 12.25 -8.50
C THR A 276 7.34 12.84 -7.21
N GLY A 277 8.05 13.80 -6.62
CA GLY A 277 7.56 14.52 -5.47
C GLY A 277 6.36 15.42 -5.78
N LEU A 278 6.31 16.05 -6.96
CA LEU A 278 5.14 16.81 -7.42
C LEU A 278 3.92 15.90 -7.60
N ALA A 279 4.08 14.72 -8.18
CA ALA A 279 3.01 13.72 -8.27
C ALA A 279 2.48 13.36 -6.88
N ALA A 280 3.36 13.05 -5.92
CA ALA A 280 2.95 12.79 -4.54
C ALA A 280 2.25 14.00 -3.91
N LEU A 281 2.69 15.24 -4.19
CA LEU A 281 2.01 16.45 -3.72
C LEU A 281 0.61 16.60 -4.31
N ILE A 282 0.42 16.30 -5.59
CA ILE A 282 -0.90 16.30 -6.26
C ILE A 282 -1.83 15.28 -5.60
N GLY A 283 -1.35 14.04 -5.38
CA GLY A 283 -2.10 13.01 -4.67
C GLY A 283 -2.48 13.47 -3.26
N SER A 284 -1.52 14.07 -2.53
CA SER A 284 -1.74 14.62 -1.19
C SER A 284 -2.77 15.75 -1.18
N ALA A 285 -2.73 16.66 -2.15
CA ALA A 285 -3.71 17.73 -2.29
C ALA A 285 -5.11 17.17 -2.60
N GLY A 286 -5.21 16.15 -3.46
CA GLY A 286 -6.47 15.47 -3.75
C GLY A 286 -7.10 14.84 -2.52
N VAL A 287 -6.31 14.11 -1.73
CA VAL A 287 -6.75 13.54 -0.44
C VAL A 287 -7.15 14.62 0.56
N PHE A 288 -6.40 15.72 0.64
CA PHE A 288 -6.70 16.83 1.53
C PHE A 288 -8.01 17.54 1.15
N LEU A 289 -8.27 17.76 -0.14
CA LEU A 289 -9.53 18.30 -0.62
C LEU A 289 -10.70 17.39 -0.23
N LEU A 290 -10.54 16.08 -0.36
CA LEU A 290 -11.54 15.11 0.10
C LEU A 290 -11.81 15.25 1.60
N TYR A 291 -10.75 15.37 2.41
CA TYR A 291 -10.86 15.60 3.84
C TYR A 291 -11.67 16.87 4.17
N LEU A 292 -11.47 17.98 3.46
CA LEU A 292 -12.23 19.20 3.66
C LEU A 292 -13.72 19.07 3.29
N THR A 293 -14.06 18.22 2.33
CA THR A 293 -15.45 17.97 1.90
C THR A 293 -16.19 16.95 2.76
N GLU A 294 -15.46 16.17 3.56
CA GLU A 294 -16.04 15.20 4.47
C GLU A 294 -16.55 15.96 5.72
N LYS A 295 -17.88 15.99 5.90
CA LYS A 295 -18.49 16.68 7.04
C LYS A 295 -17.88 16.12 8.32
N LYS A 296 -17.33 17.00 9.17
CA LYS A 296 -17.00 16.64 10.56
C LYS A 296 -18.18 15.84 11.13
N PRO A 297 -17.95 14.67 11.74
CA PRO A 297 -19.01 13.98 12.46
C PRO A 297 -19.61 14.98 13.44
N GLN A 298 -20.93 15.17 13.37
CA GLN A 298 -21.62 15.91 14.42
C GLN A 298 -21.38 15.12 15.71
N ALA A 299 -20.67 15.75 16.65
CA ALA A 299 -20.50 15.24 18.00
C ALA A 299 -21.84 15.23 18.72
#